data_AF-A0A919Z0Y2-F1
#
_entry.id   AF-A0A919Z0Y2-F1
#
_cell.length_a   1.000
_cell.length_b   1.000
_cell.length_c   1.000
_cell.angle_alpha   90.00
_cell.angle_beta   90.00
_cell.angle_gamma   90.00
#
_symmetry.space_group_name_H-M   'P 1'
#
loop_
_entity.id
_entity.type
_entity.pdbx_description
1 polymer ?
#
loop_
_entity_poly.entity_id
_entity_poly.type
_entity_poly.pdbx_seq_one_letter_code
_entity_poly.pdbx_strand_id
1 'polypeptide(L)'
;MDEIINETESKPPQYYADFDDFGNIVAFYVDEIHGDSIPDTAIPITYGEWQMYLTDTSRYKLDGDTIREKTQEEIDEEIANRPPSPPRKPTETEILGEQLFDTQTELIQTKKENETLGRQLFDLQTDLMLKGVL
;
A
#
# COMPACT_ATOMS: atom_id res chain seq x y z
N MET A 1 52.87 31.15 -12.46
CA MET A 1 51.66 30.52 -13.00
C MET A 1 52.07 29.16 -13.46
N ASP A 2 51.55 28.14 -12.80
CA ASP A 2 51.07 26.91 -13.42
C ASP A 2 50.33 26.16 -12.30
N GLU A 3 49.01 26.27 -12.33
CA GLU A 3 48.09 25.54 -11.46
C GLU A 3 48.19 24.06 -11.81
N ILE A 4 48.64 23.26 -10.84
CA ILE A 4 48.51 21.80 -10.90
C ILE A 4 47.04 21.51 -10.63
N ILE A 5 46.26 21.32 -11.69
CA ILE A 5 44.91 20.76 -11.58
C ILE A 5 45.12 19.26 -11.30
N ASN A 6 45.06 18.88 -10.02
CA ASN A 6 44.83 17.49 -9.64
C ASN A 6 43.37 17.18 -9.99
N GLU A 7 43.13 16.73 -11.23
CA GLU A 7 41.92 15.96 -11.54
C GLU A 7 42.02 14.65 -10.77
N THR A 8 41.47 14.63 -9.55
CA THR A 8 41.09 13.37 -8.92
C THR A 8 40.00 12.77 -9.81
N GLU A 9 40.38 11.87 -10.71
CA GLU A 9 39.43 10.97 -11.38
C GLU A 9 38.66 10.23 -10.29
N SER A 10 37.47 10.72 -9.97
CA SER A 10 36.56 10.04 -9.06
C SER A 10 36.11 8.76 -9.76
N LYS A 11 36.58 7.61 -9.27
CA LYS A 11 36.09 6.30 -9.72
C LYS A 11 34.55 6.32 -9.64
N PRO A 12 33.83 5.80 -10.65
CA PRO A 12 32.38 5.69 -10.55
C PRO A 12 32.01 4.82 -9.33
N PRO A 13 30.94 5.16 -8.60
CA PRO A 13 30.56 4.43 -7.41
C PRO A 13 30.19 2.99 -7.75
N GLN A 14 30.60 2.07 -6.89
CA GLN A 14 30.20 0.66 -6.93
C GLN A 14 28.97 0.44 -6.05
N TYR A 15 27.97 -0.24 -6.60
CA TYR A 15 26.73 -0.59 -5.92
C TYR A 15 26.77 -2.04 -5.46
N TYR A 16 26.08 -2.34 -4.37
CA TYR A 16 25.98 -3.68 -3.81
C TYR A 16 24.55 -3.97 -3.35
N ALA A 17 24.17 -5.25 -3.38
CA ALA A 17 22.97 -5.76 -2.74
C ALA A 17 23.34 -6.86 -1.74
N ASP A 18 22.68 -6.88 -0.60
CA ASP A 18 22.84 -7.93 0.41
C ASP A 18 21.56 -8.75 0.51
N PHE A 19 21.73 -10.01 0.91
CA PHE A 19 20.70 -11.04 0.80
C PHE A 19 20.56 -11.81 2.11
N ASP A 20 19.33 -12.21 2.43
CA ASP A 20 19.10 -13.15 3.54
C ASP A 20 19.47 -14.59 3.16
N ASP A 21 19.36 -15.50 4.13
CA ASP A 21 19.62 -16.94 3.95
C ASP A 21 18.69 -17.61 2.91
N PHE A 22 17.59 -16.96 2.53
CA PHE A 22 16.65 -17.44 1.51
C PHE A 22 16.90 -16.79 0.14
N GLY A 23 17.94 -15.96 0.03
CA GLY A 23 18.32 -15.24 -1.17
C GLY A 23 17.45 -14.02 -1.45
N ASN A 24 16.63 -13.54 -0.52
CA ASN A 24 15.87 -12.30 -0.73
C ASN A 24 16.75 -11.08 -0.50
N ILE A 25 16.60 -10.06 -1.33
CA ILE A 25 17.31 -8.80 -1.15
C ILE A 25 16.82 -8.13 0.14
N VAL A 26 17.75 -7.81 1.06
CA VAL A 26 17.45 -7.16 2.35
C VAL A 26 18.02 -5.74 2.46
N ALA A 27 19.09 -5.44 1.73
CA ALA A 27 19.72 -4.12 1.78
C ALA A 27 20.47 -3.79 0.49
N PHE A 28 20.72 -2.50 0.29
CA PHE A 28 21.55 -1.98 -0.78
C PHE A 28 22.63 -1.06 -0.22
N TYR A 29 23.81 -1.09 -0.83
CA TYR A 29 24.96 -0.28 -0.42
C TYR A 29 25.61 0.39 -1.62
N VAL A 30 26.36 1.45 -1.32
CA VAL A 30 27.17 2.22 -2.27
C VAL A 30 28.51 2.49 -1.60
N ASP A 31 29.62 2.18 -2.27
CA ASP A 31 30.97 2.34 -1.73
C ASP A 31 31.29 3.77 -1.30
N GLU A 32 30.85 4.77 -2.06
CA GLU A 32 31.05 6.19 -1.74
C GLU A 32 30.41 6.61 -0.41
N ILE A 33 29.27 6.01 -0.05
CA ILE A 33 28.51 6.37 1.16
C ILE A 33 28.89 5.47 2.34
N HIS A 34 29.03 4.16 2.09
CA HIS A 34 29.16 3.16 3.14
C HIS A 34 30.62 2.72 3.36
N GLY A 35 31.47 2.82 2.33
CA GLY A 35 32.90 2.47 2.39
C GLY A 35 33.13 1.12 3.06
N ASP A 36 33.86 1.13 4.17
CA ASP A 36 34.22 -0.06 4.95
C ASP A 36 33.05 -0.67 5.75
N SER A 37 31.87 -0.04 5.75
CA SER A 37 30.68 -0.54 6.45
C SER A 37 29.83 -1.49 5.58
N ILE A 38 30.26 -1.75 4.35
CA ILE A 38 29.58 -2.69 3.45
C ILE A 38 29.87 -4.12 3.95
N PRO A 39 28.85 -4.95 4.18
CA PRO A 39 29.05 -6.35 4.57
C PRO A 39 29.82 -7.12 3.50
N ASP A 40 30.72 -8.02 3.91
CA ASP A 40 31.43 -8.92 2.99
C ASP A 40 30.49 -9.87 2.22
N THR A 41 29.27 -10.07 2.72
CA THR A 41 28.21 -10.86 2.06
C THR A 41 27.53 -10.12 0.92
N ALA A 42 27.69 -8.79 0.83
CA ALA A 42 27.04 -7.99 -0.18
C ALA A 42 27.69 -8.22 -1.56
N ILE A 43 26.84 -8.48 -2.56
CA ILE A 43 27.26 -8.79 -3.92
C ILE A 43 27.32 -7.51 -4.74
N PRO A 44 28.42 -7.26 -5.48
CA PRO A 44 28.51 -6.10 -6.36
C PRO A 44 27.51 -6.20 -7.51
N ILE A 45 26.78 -5.12 -7.74
CA ILE A 45 25.80 -4.99 -8.82
C ILE A 45 26.06 -3.70 -9.62
N THR A 46 25.54 -3.63 -10.82
CA THR A 46 25.59 -2.41 -11.64
C THR A 46 24.57 -1.38 -11.18
N TYR A 47 24.74 -0.11 -11.56
CA TYR A 47 23.75 0.94 -11.32
C TYR A 47 22.38 0.62 -11.94
N GLY A 48 22.36 -0.02 -13.12
CA GLY A 48 21.13 -0.42 -13.79
C GLY A 48 20.37 -1.49 -13.01
N GLU A 49 21.08 -2.52 -12.53
CA GLU A 49 20.53 -3.54 -11.64
C GLU A 49 20.05 -2.94 -10.32
N TRP A 50 20.82 -2.02 -9.74
CA TRP A 50 20.42 -1.32 -8.51
C TRP A 50 19.09 -0.58 -8.68
N GLN A 51 18.92 0.18 -9.77
CA GLN A 51 17.65 0.86 -10.09
C GLN A 51 16.51 -0.13 -10.33
N MET A 52 16.79 -1.22 -11.04
CA MET A 52 15.81 -2.26 -11.35
C MET A 52 15.31 -2.96 -10.08
N TYR A 53 16.22 -3.35 -9.18
CA TYR A 53 15.90 -4.05 -7.94
C TYR A 53 15.23 -3.13 -6.92
N LEU A 54 15.59 -1.85 -6.85
CA LEU A 54 14.90 -0.88 -5.99
C LEU A 54 13.44 -0.67 -6.36
N THR A 55 13.09 -0.84 -7.63
CA THR A 55 11.71 -0.63 -8.10
C THR A 55 10.78 -1.71 -7.56
N ASP A 56 11.26 -2.95 -7.45
CA ASP A 56 10.48 -4.08 -6.93
C ASP A 56 11.41 -5.12 -6.29
N THR A 57 11.89 -4.80 -5.09
CA THR A 57 12.85 -5.63 -4.35
C THR A 57 12.33 -7.05 -4.11
N SER A 58 11.02 -7.20 -3.87
CA SER A 58 10.39 -8.49 -3.60
C SER A 58 10.45 -9.46 -4.76
N ARG A 59 10.63 -8.97 -5.99
CA ARG A 59 10.55 -9.76 -7.22
C ARG A 59 11.85 -10.48 -7.57
N TYR A 60 12.97 -10.11 -6.96
CA TYR A 60 14.28 -10.70 -7.28
C TYR A 60 14.83 -11.49 -6.09
N LYS A 61 15.61 -12.51 -6.41
CA LYS A 61 16.34 -13.31 -5.42
C LYS A 61 17.70 -13.75 -5.96
N LEU A 62 18.62 -14.00 -5.05
CA LEU A 62 19.86 -14.71 -5.30
C LEU A 62 19.57 -16.21 -5.36
N ASP A 63 20.01 -16.85 -6.45
CA ASP A 63 19.93 -18.29 -6.66
C ASP A 63 21.31 -18.82 -7.09
N GLY A 64 22.02 -19.42 -6.14
CA GLY A 64 23.46 -19.67 -6.28
C GLY A 64 24.23 -18.36 -6.41
N ASP A 65 24.91 -18.18 -7.53
CA ASP A 65 25.72 -16.98 -7.81
C ASP A 65 25.01 -15.96 -8.71
N THR A 66 23.72 -16.17 -9.02
CA THR A 66 22.98 -15.33 -9.98
C THR A 66 21.75 -14.71 -9.34
N ILE A 67 21.57 -13.40 -9.52
CA ILE A 67 20.34 -12.71 -9.16
C ILE A 67 19.34 -12.89 -10.30
N ARG A 68 18.18 -13.47 -9.99
CA ARG A 68 17.11 -13.73 -10.96
C ARG A 68 15.77 -13.26 -10.45
N GLU A 69 14.80 -13.18 -11.35
CA GLU A 69 13.41 -13.01 -11.01
C GLU A 69 12.87 -14.25 -10.27
N LYS A 70 12.03 -14.03 -9.25
CA LYS A 70 11.27 -15.09 -8.60
C LYS A 70 10.22 -15.66 -9.55
N THR A 71 9.93 -16.95 -9.44
CA THR A 71 8.79 -17.53 -10.13
C THR A 71 7.48 -17.14 -9.44
N GLN A 72 6.35 -17.32 -10.14
CA GLN A 72 5.05 -17.05 -9.53
C GLN A 72 4.81 -17.96 -8.32
N GLU A 73 5.24 -19.22 -8.38
CA GLU A 73 5.13 -20.17 -7.27
C GLU A 73 5.91 -19.70 -6.04
N GLU A 74 7.14 -19.18 -6.21
CA GLU A 74 7.93 -18.64 -5.09
C GLU A 74 7.25 -17.42 -4.46
N ILE A 75 6.63 -16.56 -5.28
CA ILE A 75 5.87 -15.39 -4.80
C ILE A 75 4.61 -15.84 -4.06
N ASP A 76 3.87 -16.81 -4.59
CA ASP A 76 2.66 -17.34 -3.99
C ASP A 76 2.95 -18.03 -2.66
N GLU A 77 4.05 -18.81 -2.59
CA GLU A 77 4.52 -19.42 -1.35
C GLU A 77 4.93 -18.37 -0.31
N GLU A 78 5.62 -17.31 -0.70
CA GLU A 78 5.97 -16.20 0.19
C GLU A 78 4.69 -15.55 0.74
N ILE A 79 3.72 -15.25 -0.13
CA ILE A 79 2.43 -14.66 0.26
C ILE A 79 1.65 -15.59 1.20
N ALA A 80 1.62 -16.89 0.91
CA ALA A 80 0.92 -17.87 1.74
C ALA A 80 1.55 -18.01 3.13
N ASN A 81 2.87 -17.85 3.25
CA ASN A 81 3.61 -17.93 4.50
C ASN A 81 3.70 -16.59 5.25
N ARG A 82 3.27 -15.47 4.65
CA ARG A 82 3.24 -14.19 5.35
C ARG A 82 2.29 -14.26 6.54
N PRO A 83 2.72 -13.81 7.73
CA PRO A 83 1.82 -13.72 8.87
C PRO A 83 0.66 -12.79 8.52
N PRO A 84 -0.56 -13.06 9.03
CA PRO A 84 -1.68 -12.16 8.82
C PRO A 84 -1.30 -10.77 9.30
N SER A 85 -1.66 -9.75 8.50
CA SER A 85 -1.45 -8.36 8.90
C SER A 85 -2.05 -8.14 10.29
N PRO A 86 -1.32 -7.45 11.19
CA PRO A 86 -1.86 -7.17 12.51
C PRO A 86 -3.19 -6.42 12.37
N PRO A 87 -4.18 -6.68 13.23
CA PRO A 87 -5.45 -5.99 13.18
C PRO A 87 -5.19 -4.49 13.32
N ARG A 88 -5.55 -3.72 12.29
CA ARG A 88 -5.46 -2.26 12.33
C ARG A 88 -6.71 -1.71 13.00
N LYS A 89 -6.52 -0.62 13.77
CA LYS A 89 -7.67 0.17 14.21
C LYS A 89 -8.35 0.77 12.97
N PRO A 90 -9.69 0.83 12.94
CA PRO A 90 -10.40 1.55 11.90
C PRO A 90 -9.88 2.98 11.79
N THR A 91 -9.75 3.49 10.57
CA THR A 91 -9.43 4.90 10.35
C THR A 91 -10.63 5.78 10.67
N GLU A 92 -10.39 7.05 10.97
CA GLU A 92 -11.49 8.03 11.15
C GLU A 92 -12.40 8.07 9.92
N THR A 93 -11.85 7.94 8.71
CA THR A 93 -12.61 7.90 7.47
C THR A 93 -13.53 6.68 7.37
N GLU A 94 -13.11 5.52 7.88
CA GLU A 94 -13.94 4.31 7.92
C GLU A 94 -15.08 4.47 8.92
N ILE A 95 -14.78 5.01 10.11
CA ILE A 95 -15.77 5.28 11.16
C ILE A 95 -16.81 6.30 10.66
N LEU A 96 -16.36 7.40 10.04
CA LEU A 96 -17.25 8.42 9.47
C LEU A 96 -18.08 7.86 8.31
N GLY A 97 -17.52 6.97 7.51
CA GLY A 97 -18.24 6.29 6.43
C GLY A 97 -19.38 5.43 6.95
N GLU A 98 -19.13 4.65 8.01
CA GLU A 98 -20.15 3.82 8.67
C GLU A 98 -21.27 4.67 9.27
N GLN A 99 -20.92 5.72 10.01
CA GLN A 99 -21.89 6.66 10.59
C GLN A 99 -22.76 7.36 9.55
N LEU A 100 -22.16 7.74 8.41
CA LEU A 100 -22.90 8.36 7.32
C LEU A 100 -23.92 7.38 6.71
N PHE A 101 -23.52 6.11 6.53
CA PHE A 101 -24.42 5.07 6.02
C PHE A 101 -25.61 4.83 6.96
N ASP A 102 -25.35 4.73 8.26
CA ASP A 102 -26.40 4.58 9.27
C ASP A 102 -27.37 5.76 9.26
N THR A 103 -26.83 6.98 9.25
CA THR A 103 -27.62 8.22 9.22
C THR A 103 -28.50 8.30 7.97
N GLN A 104 -27.96 7.92 6.80
CA GLN A 104 -28.73 7.92 5.55
C GLN A 104 -29.85 6.89 5.57
N THR A 105 -29.61 5.72 6.16
CA THR A 105 -30.60 4.66 6.29
C THR A 105 -31.76 5.11 7.18
N GLU A 106 -31.47 5.70 8.33
CA GLU A 106 -32.48 6.26 9.23
C GLU A 106 -33.30 7.37 8.56
N LEU A 107 -32.64 8.26 7.79
CA LEU A 107 -33.33 9.34 7.07
C LEU A 107 -34.30 8.80 6.01
N ILE A 108 -33.91 7.76 5.27
CA ILE A 108 -34.79 7.13 4.27
C ILE A 108 -36.01 6.51 4.95
N GLN A 109 -35.81 5.80 6.05
CA GLN A 109 -36.89 5.18 6.81
C GLN A 109 -37.86 6.24 7.35
N THR A 110 -37.33 7.31 7.94
CA THR A 110 -38.13 8.43 8.44
C THR A 110 -38.92 9.12 7.33
N LYS A 111 -38.32 9.33 6.14
CA LYS A 111 -39.03 9.90 4.99
C LYS A 111 -40.19 9.02 4.54
N LYS A 112 -39.98 7.71 4.47
CA LYS A 112 -41.02 6.73 4.12
C LYS A 112 -42.17 6.73 5.13
N GLU A 113 -41.86 6.83 6.41
CA GLU A 113 -42.87 6.93 7.48
C GLU A 113 -43.67 8.23 7.35
N ASN A 114 -43.01 9.36 7.13
CA ASN A 114 -43.69 10.65 6.90
C ASN A 114 -44.59 10.63 5.65
N GLU A 115 -44.15 10.02 4.55
CA GLU A 115 -44.99 9.84 3.35
C GLU A 115 -46.22 8.99 3.63
N THR A 116 -46.08 7.95 4.46
CA THR A 116 -47.18 7.06 4.84
C THR A 116 -48.19 7.79 5.73
N LEU A 117 -47.71 8.51 6.74
CA LEU A 117 -48.53 9.34 7.61
C LEU A 117 -49.26 10.43 6.82
N GLY A 118 -48.58 11.07 5.87
CA GLY A 118 -49.18 12.07 4.99
C GLY A 118 -50.34 11.50 4.17
N ARG A 119 -50.20 10.29 3.61
CA ARG A 119 -51.31 9.62 2.91
C ARG A 119 -52.47 9.31 3.85
N GLN A 120 -52.19 8.75 5.03
CA GLN A 120 -53.23 8.44 6.01
C GLN A 120 -54.02 9.68 6.45
N LEU A 121 -53.33 10.81 6.66
CA LEU A 121 -53.99 12.08 6.99
C LEU A 121 -54.87 12.58 5.85
N PHE A 122 -54.40 12.50 4.60
CA PHE A 122 -55.19 12.87 3.43
C PHE A 122 -56.43 11.99 3.26
N ASP A 123 -56.29 10.68 3.42
CA ASP A 123 -57.39 9.73 3.33
C ASP A 123 -58.45 10.00 4.41
N LEU A 124 -58.02 10.25 5.65
CA LEU A 124 -58.90 10.60 6.76
C LEU A 124 -59.64 11.92 6.50
N GLN A 125 -58.95 12.95 6.02
CA GLN A 125 -59.56 14.23 5.70
C GLN A 125 -60.63 14.09 4.61
N THR A 126 -60.35 13.27 3.58
CA THR A 126 -61.30 12.99 2.50
C THR A 126 -62.55 12.27 3.02
N ASP A 127 -62.39 11.26 3.88
CA ASP A 127 -63.52 10.55 4.49
C ASP A 127 -64.39 11.46 5.37
N LEU A 128 -63.77 12.34 6.16
CA LEU A 128 -64.49 13.32 6.98
C LEU A 128 -65.28 14.33 6.14
N MET A 129 -64.72 14.80 5.01
CA MET A 129 -65.46 15.66 4.07
C MET A 129 -66.64 14.93 3.42
N LEU A 130 -66.46 13.66 3.01
CA LEU A 130 -67.53 12.86 2.43
C LEU A 130 -68.67 12.61 3.44
N LYS A 131 -68.35 12.50 4.73
CA LYS A 131 -69.32 12.34 5.82
C LYS A 131 -69.97 13.66 6.27
N GLY A 132 -69.54 14.81 5.74
CA GLY A 132 -70.07 16.13 6.10
C GLY A 132 -69.78 16.56 7.54
N VAL A 133 -68.71 16.03 8.13
CA VAL A 133 -68.26 16.37 9.50
C VAL A 133 -67.29 17.55 9.51
N LEU A 134 -66.72 17.88 8.34
CA LEU A 134 -65.89 19.04 8.06
C LEU A 134 -66.55 19.96 7.03
#